data_AF-A0A9W7EM83-F1
#
_entry.id   AF-A0A9W7EM83-F1
#
_cell.length_a   1.000
_cell.length_b   1.000
_cell.length_c   1.000
_cell.angle_alpha   90.00
_cell.angle_beta   90.00
_cell.angle_gamma   90.00
#
_symmetry.space_group_name_H-M   'P 1'
#
loop_
_entity.id
_entity.type
_entity.pdbx_description
1 polymer ?
#
loop_
_entity_poly.entity_id
_entity_poly.type
_entity_poly.pdbx_seq_one_letter_code
_entity_poly.pdbx_strand_id
1 'polypeptide(L)'
;MDILQCQNPMHCKGGVDTDDLCAEGYTGPLCAACDTNFAAVGFGQSLTCNVCDMNSEATVAIIVAIILLVFAAILACYLKKGLGEDAQSLLRQRSRSASEAISSTAQNFEKYQPIIKIIFTYYQVVGSLGFVYILNFPRDFYAVTSVFGGIVSLDFISFIPLGCIAPADFYSELLAYTLVPLFLIKVFQVFLTLTFILYKKRDKLDPCQKSFASSMREDDALKKALSIRSSLEEEDSSIRSLGFLYSSYEPRMWWFEVFETLRRLGLTGFLVFLVPGTAAQVVFSMIMCNSAMRVYSGCKPFISDFYDSFSKVAQVQLFYTMFDALAFKAKSDGEVRKERRGDQSFSVVI
;
A
#
# COMPACT_ATOMS: atom_id res chain seq x y z
N MET A 1 -25.24 -30.01 -25.95
CA MET A 1 -24.24 -30.09 -24.87
C MET A 1 -23.59 -28.73 -24.83
N ASP A 2 -23.86 -27.95 -23.79
CA ASP A 2 -23.22 -26.65 -23.62
C ASP A 2 -21.81 -26.89 -23.08
N ILE A 3 -20.80 -26.52 -23.87
CA ILE A 3 -19.39 -26.61 -23.46
C ILE A 3 -19.13 -25.40 -22.55
N LEU A 4 -19.09 -25.65 -21.24
CA LEU A 4 -18.77 -24.63 -20.26
C LEU A 4 -17.25 -24.46 -20.18
N GLN A 5 -16.77 -23.27 -20.55
CA GLN A 5 -15.35 -22.94 -20.47
C GLN A 5 -14.96 -22.56 -19.04
N CYS A 6 -13.81 -23.06 -18.62
CA CYS A 6 -13.23 -22.73 -17.32
C CYS A 6 -12.80 -21.28 -17.26
N GLN A 7 -12.80 -20.72 -16.05
CA GLN A 7 -12.47 -19.32 -15.86
C GLN A 7 -11.01 -19.01 -16.23
N ASN A 8 -10.12 -19.98 -16.00
CA ASN A 8 -8.75 -20.02 -16.51
C ASN A 8 -8.51 -21.39 -17.17
N PRO A 9 -7.94 -21.45 -18.39
CA PRO A 9 -7.66 -22.71 -19.07
C PRO A 9 -6.75 -23.66 -18.28
N MET A 10 -5.88 -23.12 -17.42
CA MET A 10 -4.93 -23.91 -16.62
C MET A 10 -5.61 -24.61 -15.43
N HIS A 11 -6.82 -24.23 -15.04
CA HIS A 11 -7.53 -24.84 -13.90
C HIS A 11 -8.27 -26.11 -14.29
N CYS A 12 -8.31 -26.43 -15.58
CA CYS A 12 -9.07 -27.54 -16.12
C CYS A 12 -8.18 -28.49 -16.89
N LYS A 13 -8.35 -29.78 -16.61
CA LYS A 13 -7.79 -30.85 -17.44
C LYS A 13 -8.66 -31.11 -18.67
N GLY A 14 -9.97 -30.89 -18.53
CA GLY A 14 -10.97 -31.25 -19.55
C GLY A 14 -11.24 -32.75 -19.58
N GLY A 15 -12.46 -33.15 -19.95
CA GLY A 15 -12.87 -34.55 -19.97
C GLY A 15 -14.38 -34.75 -19.99
N VAL A 16 -14.82 -36.00 -20.14
CA VAL A 16 -16.24 -36.41 -20.10
C VAL A 16 -16.63 -36.91 -18.70
N ASP A 17 -15.64 -37.24 -17.87
CA ASP A 17 -15.84 -37.71 -16.50
C ASP A 17 -16.08 -36.51 -15.56
N THR A 18 -17.17 -36.58 -14.79
CA THR A 18 -17.60 -35.47 -13.92
C THR A 18 -16.70 -35.22 -12.72
N ASP A 19 -15.85 -36.19 -12.37
CA ASP A 19 -15.07 -36.18 -11.13
C ASP A 19 -13.59 -35.76 -11.34
N ASP A 20 -13.09 -35.68 -12.57
CA ASP A 20 -11.68 -35.30 -12.88
C ASP A 20 -11.57 -34.19 -13.94
N LEU A 21 -12.50 -33.22 -13.91
CA LEU A 21 -12.46 -32.05 -14.80
C LEU A 21 -11.39 -31.01 -14.40
N CYS A 22 -11.09 -30.90 -13.10
CA CYS A 22 -10.24 -29.85 -12.54
C CYS A 22 -8.78 -30.28 -12.41
N ALA A 23 -7.87 -29.30 -12.56
CA ALA A 23 -6.46 -29.47 -12.26
C ALA A 23 -6.24 -29.67 -10.76
N GLU A 24 -5.09 -30.24 -10.38
CA GLU A 24 -4.76 -30.51 -8.98
C GLU A 24 -4.83 -29.23 -8.13
N GLY A 25 -5.50 -29.32 -6.97
CA GLY A 25 -5.72 -28.20 -6.07
C GLY A 25 -6.92 -27.31 -6.39
N TYR A 26 -7.63 -27.57 -7.50
CA TYR A 26 -8.84 -26.85 -7.92
C TYR A 26 -10.09 -27.74 -7.85
N THR A 27 -11.23 -27.15 -7.52
CA THR A 27 -12.52 -27.84 -7.39
C THR A 27 -13.69 -26.90 -7.72
N GLY A 28 -14.92 -27.43 -7.69
CA GLY A 28 -16.17 -26.68 -7.86
C GLY A 28 -16.51 -26.30 -9.31
N PRO A 29 -17.63 -25.59 -9.53
CA PRO A 29 -18.08 -25.19 -10.86
C PRO A 29 -17.01 -24.34 -11.59
N LEU A 30 -16.74 -24.67 -12.85
CA LEU A 30 -15.71 -24.04 -13.69
C LEU A 30 -14.27 -24.10 -13.12
N CYS A 31 -14.03 -24.99 -12.14
CA CYS A 31 -12.77 -25.14 -11.41
C CYS A 31 -12.29 -23.80 -10.81
N ALA A 32 -13.24 -23.07 -10.23
CA ALA A 32 -13.04 -21.74 -9.66
C ALA A 32 -12.96 -21.71 -8.12
N ALA A 33 -12.79 -22.86 -7.48
CA ALA A 33 -12.54 -22.98 -6.03
C ALA A 33 -11.28 -23.81 -5.77
N CYS A 34 -10.71 -23.71 -4.56
CA CYS A 34 -9.55 -24.50 -4.16
C CYS A 34 -9.95 -25.73 -3.33
N ASP A 35 -9.18 -26.80 -3.46
CA ASP A 35 -9.38 -28.04 -2.70
C ASP A 35 -8.91 -27.90 -1.23
N THR A 36 -9.27 -28.87 -0.39
CA THR A 36 -9.19 -28.89 1.09
C THR A 36 -7.79 -28.70 1.71
N ASN A 37 -6.73 -28.58 0.93
CA ASN A 37 -5.35 -28.29 1.38
C ASN A 37 -4.70 -27.10 0.66
N PHE A 38 -5.50 -26.34 -0.09
CA PHE A 38 -5.04 -25.23 -0.90
C PHE A 38 -5.78 -23.95 -0.51
N ALA A 39 -5.07 -22.83 -0.47
CA ALA A 39 -5.69 -21.53 -0.32
C ALA A 39 -5.76 -20.78 -1.64
N ALA A 40 -6.93 -20.21 -1.89
CA ALA A 40 -7.17 -19.29 -2.99
C ALA A 40 -6.37 -17.99 -2.79
N VAL A 41 -5.66 -17.59 -3.83
CA VAL A 41 -5.00 -16.29 -3.95
C VAL A 41 -5.46 -15.66 -5.27
N GLY A 42 -5.97 -14.44 -5.22
CA GLY A 42 -6.57 -13.77 -6.37
C GLY A 42 -8.02 -14.18 -6.64
N PHE A 43 -8.60 -13.68 -7.74
CA PHE A 43 -10.00 -13.95 -8.11
C PHE A 43 -10.17 -14.11 -9.61
N GLY A 44 -11.24 -14.79 -10.00
CA GLY A 44 -11.60 -15.01 -11.39
C GLY A 44 -10.50 -15.70 -12.20
N GLN A 45 -10.05 -15.07 -13.29
CA GLN A 45 -8.98 -15.65 -14.13
C GLN A 45 -7.61 -15.66 -13.43
N SER A 46 -7.42 -14.84 -12.40
CA SER A 46 -6.17 -14.72 -11.63
C SER A 46 -6.13 -15.57 -10.36
N LEU A 47 -7.19 -16.35 -10.12
CA LEU A 47 -7.27 -17.25 -8.98
C LEU A 47 -6.16 -18.31 -9.07
N THR A 48 -5.38 -18.48 -8.02
CA THR A 48 -4.35 -19.52 -7.90
C THR A 48 -4.52 -20.25 -6.57
N CYS A 49 -4.45 -21.57 -6.60
CA CYS A 49 -4.57 -22.40 -5.40
C CYS A 49 -3.16 -22.80 -4.94
N ASN A 50 -2.71 -22.26 -3.81
CA ASN A 50 -1.39 -22.57 -3.23
C ASN A 50 -1.54 -23.56 -2.08
N VAL A 51 -0.66 -24.57 -2.02
CA VAL A 51 -0.64 -25.55 -0.93
C VAL A 51 -0.40 -24.83 0.41
N CYS A 52 -1.21 -25.15 1.41
CA CYS A 52 -0.98 -24.70 2.79
C CYS A 52 0.18 -25.49 3.40
N ASP A 53 1.38 -24.91 3.44
CA ASP A 53 2.51 -25.49 4.17
C ASP A 53 2.31 -25.23 5.67
N MET A 54 2.12 -26.28 6.46
CA MET A 54 1.68 -26.27 7.86
C MET A 54 2.61 -25.55 8.87
N ASN A 55 3.62 -24.82 8.41
CA ASN A 55 4.43 -23.90 9.21
C ASN A 55 3.87 -22.45 9.24
N SER A 56 2.70 -22.20 8.63
CA SER A 56 2.08 -20.87 8.51
C SER A 56 1.35 -20.35 9.75
N GLU A 57 1.16 -21.15 10.80
CA GLU A 57 0.53 -20.70 12.05
C GLU A 57 1.37 -19.63 12.79
N ALA A 58 2.70 -19.73 12.71
CA ALA A 58 3.61 -18.80 13.37
C ALA A 58 3.53 -17.38 12.79
N THR A 59 3.43 -17.25 11.47
CA THR A 59 3.40 -15.94 10.78
C THR A 59 2.14 -15.14 11.12
N VAL A 60 1.02 -15.83 11.27
CA VAL A 60 -0.28 -15.19 11.54
C VAL A 60 -0.44 -14.86 13.02
N ALA A 61 0.01 -15.74 13.91
CA ALA A 61 0.11 -15.44 15.33
C ALA A 61 0.98 -14.19 15.56
N ILE A 62 2.05 -14.01 14.79
CA ILE A 62 2.88 -12.79 14.83
C ILE A 62 2.08 -11.56 14.38
N ILE A 63 1.33 -11.61 13.27
CA ILE A 63 0.54 -10.47 12.78
C ILE A 63 -0.58 -10.10 13.77
N VAL A 64 -1.33 -11.09 14.27
CA VAL A 64 -2.38 -10.87 15.26
C VAL A 64 -1.79 -10.34 16.57
N ALA A 65 -0.66 -10.88 17.03
CA ALA A 65 0.04 -10.35 18.19
C ALA A 65 0.51 -8.90 17.99
N ILE A 66 1.02 -8.55 16.80
CA ILE A 66 1.39 -7.16 16.47
C ILE A 66 0.15 -6.26 16.49
N ILE A 67 -0.97 -6.66 15.89
CA ILE A 67 -2.21 -5.88 15.88
C ILE A 67 -2.75 -5.70 17.31
N LEU A 68 -2.76 -6.75 18.12
CA LEU A 68 -3.18 -6.69 19.53
C LEU A 68 -2.23 -5.84 20.37
N LEU A 69 -0.92 -5.89 20.13
CA LEU A 69 0.06 -5.04 20.79
C LEU A 69 -0.10 -3.56 20.41
N VAL A 70 -0.34 -3.27 19.13
CA VAL A 70 -0.62 -1.92 18.65
C VAL A 70 -1.93 -1.41 19.23
N PHE A 71 -2.98 -2.22 19.24
CA PHE A 71 -4.27 -1.87 19.83
C PHE A 71 -4.16 -1.66 21.34
N ALA A 72 -3.45 -2.53 22.06
CA ALA A 72 -3.20 -2.40 23.49
C ALA A 72 -2.34 -1.17 23.81
N ALA A 73 -1.34 -0.83 22.99
CA ALA A 73 -0.54 0.38 23.14
C ALA A 73 -1.38 1.64 22.91
N ILE A 74 -2.26 1.63 21.90
CA ILE A 74 -3.21 2.71 21.63
C ILE A 74 -4.21 2.84 22.79
N LEU A 75 -4.81 1.74 23.25
CA LEU A 75 -5.74 1.69 24.37
C LEU A 75 -5.07 2.16 25.66
N ALA A 76 -3.83 1.73 25.94
CA ALA A 76 -3.04 2.19 27.07
C ALA A 76 -2.73 3.69 26.96
N CYS A 77 -2.47 4.23 25.77
CA CYS A 77 -2.32 5.67 25.53
C CYS A 77 -3.63 6.43 25.78
N TYR A 78 -4.79 5.86 25.44
CA TYR A 78 -6.10 6.43 25.73
C TYR A 78 -6.47 6.34 27.22
N LEU A 79 -6.19 5.23 27.89
CA LEU A 79 -6.42 5.04 29.33
C LEU A 79 -5.44 5.89 30.17
N LYS A 80 -4.21 6.10 29.69
CA LYS A 80 -3.27 7.09 30.26
C LYS A 80 -3.77 8.52 30.16
N LYS A 81 -4.72 8.82 29.26
CA LYS A 81 -5.40 10.12 29.20
C LYS A 81 -6.48 10.28 30.28
N GLY A 82 -6.86 9.19 30.97
CA GLY A 82 -7.86 9.18 32.05
C GLY A 82 -7.32 8.88 33.44
N LEU A 83 -6.04 8.51 33.58
CA LEU A 83 -5.42 8.25 34.89
C LEU A 83 -4.69 9.52 35.37
N GLY A 84 -5.06 9.98 36.56
CA GLY A 84 -4.58 11.22 37.18
C GLY A 84 -3.06 11.35 37.26
N GLU A 85 -2.63 12.61 37.37
CA GLU A 85 -1.25 13.10 37.24
C GLU A 85 -0.21 12.34 38.08
N ASP A 86 -0.60 11.73 39.21
CA ASP A 86 0.30 11.05 40.13
C ASP A 86 0.87 9.72 39.60
N ALA A 87 0.07 8.92 38.86
CA ALA A 87 0.52 7.64 38.30
C ALA A 87 1.48 7.82 37.09
N GLN A 88 1.51 9.01 36.50
CA GLN A 88 2.31 9.34 35.33
C GLN A 88 3.80 9.52 35.67
N SER A 89 4.11 9.87 36.92
CA SER A 89 5.48 10.14 37.41
C SER A 89 6.31 8.86 37.58
N LEU A 90 5.73 7.79 38.14
CA LEU A 90 6.40 6.51 38.39
C LEU A 90 6.69 5.73 37.09
N LEU A 91 5.80 5.81 36.09
CA LEU A 91 6.03 5.22 34.77
C LEU A 91 7.09 5.97 33.94
N ARG A 92 7.25 7.29 34.16
CA ARG A 92 8.29 8.11 33.50
C ARG A 92 9.71 7.73 33.95
N GLN A 93 9.88 7.26 35.18
CA GLN A 93 11.20 6.92 35.71
C GLN A 93 11.74 5.61 35.13
N ARG A 94 10.87 4.60 34.94
CA ARG A 94 11.24 3.29 34.34
C ARG A 94 11.38 3.36 32.81
N SER A 95 10.71 4.30 32.15
CA SER A 95 10.81 4.52 30.70
C SER A 95 12.08 5.28 30.28
N ARG A 96 12.79 5.95 31.20
CA ARG A 96 14.08 6.61 30.87
C ARG A 96 15.13 5.62 30.34
N SER A 97 15.30 4.45 30.96
CA SER A 97 16.26 3.44 30.50
C SER A 97 15.86 2.76 29.18
N ALA A 98 14.56 2.61 28.90
CA ALA A 98 14.10 2.16 27.58
C ALA A 98 14.23 3.25 26.50
N SER A 99 14.08 4.52 26.90
CA SER A 99 14.14 5.68 26.00
C SER A 99 15.54 5.96 25.46
N GLU A 100 16.63 5.58 26.16
CA GLU A 100 18.01 5.73 25.68
C GLU A 100 18.38 4.71 24.59
N ALA A 101 17.87 3.47 24.67
CA ALA A 101 18.03 2.48 23.60
C ALA A 101 17.17 2.81 22.36
N ILE A 102 15.99 3.41 22.58
CA ILE A 102 15.08 3.83 21.51
C ILE A 102 15.60 5.10 20.80
N SER A 103 16.29 6.02 21.47
CA SER A 103 16.76 7.27 20.86
C SER A 103 17.89 7.06 19.83
N SER A 104 18.81 6.13 20.08
CA SER A 104 19.89 5.77 19.15
C SER A 104 19.36 5.05 17.90
N THR A 105 18.33 4.20 18.07
CA THR A 105 17.61 3.56 16.96
C THR A 105 16.79 4.58 16.16
N ALA A 106 16.18 5.57 16.83
CA ALA A 106 15.40 6.63 16.19
C ALA A 106 16.26 7.56 15.31
N GLN A 107 17.46 7.94 15.75
CA GLN A 107 18.37 8.75 14.92
C GLN A 107 18.79 8.05 13.62
N ASN A 108 19.10 6.75 13.68
CA ASN A 108 19.39 5.98 12.48
C ASN A 108 18.14 5.87 11.59
N PHE A 109 16.96 5.67 12.17
CA PHE A 109 15.72 5.62 11.44
C PHE A 109 15.42 6.93 10.70
N GLU A 110 15.61 8.10 11.32
CA GLU A 110 15.41 9.42 10.68
C GLU A 110 16.32 9.63 9.46
N LYS A 111 17.56 9.12 9.49
CA LYS A 111 18.49 9.19 8.34
C LYS A 111 18.01 8.39 7.13
N TYR A 112 17.44 7.20 7.36
CA TYR A 112 16.99 6.30 6.30
C TYR A 112 15.50 6.46 5.94
N GLN A 113 14.73 7.16 6.78
CA GLN A 113 13.30 7.37 6.62
C GLN A 113 12.92 7.91 5.22
N PRO A 114 13.62 8.90 4.62
CA PRO A 114 13.28 9.39 3.28
C PRO A 114 13.44 8.30 2.21
N ILE A 115 14.52 7.52 2.27
CA ILE A 115 14.81 6.44 1.32
C ILE A 115 13.73 5.37 1.41
N ILE A 116 13.42 4.93 2.63
CA ILE A 116 12.39 3.91 2.89
C ILE A 116 11.04 4.40 2.38
N LYS A 117 10.66 5.65 2.66
CA LYS A 117 9.41 6.24 2.16
C LYS A 117 9.34 6.21 0.64
N ILE A 118 10.40 6.64 -0.06
CA ILE A 118 10.42 6.69 -1.53
C ILE A 118 10.33 5.28 -2.13
N ILE A 119 11.12 4.33 -1.63
CA ILE A 119 11.11 2.93 -2.09
C ILE A 119 9.74 2.29 -1.84
N PHE A 120 9.22 2.43 -0.62
CA PHE A 120 7.92 1.90 -0.23
C PHE A 120 6.81 2.47 -1.13
N THR A 121 6.83 3.78 -1.38
CA THR A 121 5.88 4.46 -2.28
C THR A 121 5.93 3.91 -3.69
N TYR A 122 7.13 3.69 -4.22
CA TYR A 122 7.31 3.19 -5.57
C TYR A 122 6.72 1.78 -5.68
N TYR A 123 7.13 0.87 -4.80
CA TYR A 123 6.64 -0.51 -4.83
C TYR A 123 5.19 -0.65 -4.39
N GLN A 124 4.65 0.26 -3.58
CA GLN A 124 3.22 0.35 -3.27
C GLN A 124 2.38 0.43 -4.54
N VAL A 125 2.75 1.35 -5.44
CA VAL A 125 2.01 1.56 -6.67
C VAL A 125 2.29 0.45 -7.67
N VAL A 126 3.56 0.07 -7.84
CA VAL A 126 3.96 -0.97 -8.80
C VAL A 126 3.40 -2.35 -8.44
N GLY A 127 3.41 -2.70 -7.16
CA GLY A 127 2.84 -3.96 -6.67
C GLY A 127 1.33 -4.06 -6.89
N SER A 128 0.61 -2.92 -6.91
CA SER A 128 -0.83 -2.90 -7.17
C SER A 128 -1.22 -2.98 -8.66
N LEU A 129 -0.28 -2.86 -9.60
CA LEU A 129 -0.61 -2.75 -11.04
C LEU A 129 -1.35 -3.98 -11.56
N GLY A 130 -0.91 -5.18 -11.18
CA GLY A 130 -1.51 -6.43 -11.64
C GLY A 130 -2.99 -6.51 -11.26
N PHE A 131 -3.30 -6.15 -10.01
CA PHE A 131 -4.67 -6.12 -9.49
C PHE A 131 -5.50 -4.97 -10.09
N VAL A 132 -5.00 -3.73 -10.04
CA VAL A 132 -5.75 -2.54 -10.45
C VAL A 132 -6.12 -2.61 -11.94
N TYR A 133 -5.20 -3.04 -12.81
CA TYR A 133 -5.41 -3.04 -14.26
C TYR A 133 -5.72 -4.40 -14.86
N ILE A 134 -5.76 -5.46 -14.04
CA ILE A 134 -5.97 -6.85 -14.45
C ILE A 134 -4.88 -7.26 -15.47
N LEU A 135 -3.62 -7.08 -15.09
CA LEU A 135 -2.46 -7.38 -15.94
C LEU A 135 -1.68 -8.57 -15.40
N ASN A 136 -1.37 -9.51 -16.30
CA ASN A 136 -0.52 -10.66 -16.02
C ASN A 136 0.93 -10.33 -16.43
N PHE A 137 1.73 -9.91 -15.46
CA PHE A 137 3.14 -9.63 -15.68
C PHE A 137 3.97 -10.93 -15.74
N PRO A 138 5.12 -10.92 -16.47
CA PRO A 138 6.03 -12.06 -16.49
C PRO A 138 6.60 -12.39 -15.10
N ARG A 139 6.98 -13.65 -14.90
CA ARG A 139 7.38 -14.22 -13.61
C ARG A 139 8.50 -13.44 -12.91
N ASP A 140 9.47 -12.91 -13.66
CA ASP A 140 10.61 -12.17 -13.11
C ASP A 140 10.19 -10.84 -12.48
N PHE A 141 9.26 -10.13 -13.11
CA PHE A 141 8.72 -8.89 -12.56
C PHE A 141 7.89 -9.18 -11.31
N TYR A 142 7.03 -10.20 -11.39
CA TYR A 142 6.19 -10.62 -10.27
C TYR A 142 7.02 -11.03 -9.04
N ALA A 143 8.13 -11.74 -9.22
CA ALA A 143 9.01 -12.18 -8.13
C ALA A 143 9.60 -11.01 -7.31
N VAL A 144 9.94 -9.90 -7.96
CA VAL A 144 10.46 -8.70 -7.29
C VAL A 144 9.34 -7.90 -6.65
N THR A 145 8.20 -7.76 -7.34
CA THR A 145 7.09 -6.94 -6.87
C THR A 145 6.27 -7.60 -5.77
N SER A 146 6.19 -8.93 -5.72
CA SER A 146 5.36 -9.66 -4.75
C SER A 146 5.86 -9.52 -3.32
N VAL A 147 7.18 -9.45 -3.11
CA VAL A 147 7.82 -9.20 -1.80
C VAL A 147 7.33 -7.91 -1.17
N PHE A 148 7.09 -6.88 -1.98
CA PHE A 148 6.59 -5.58 -1.51
C PHE A 148 5.07 -5.42 -1.69
N GLY A 149 4.45 -6.19 -2.59
CA GLY A 149 3.02 -6.15 -2.87
C GLY A 149 2.16 -6.65 -1.70
N GLY A 150 2.57 -7.74 -1.04
CA GLY A 150 1.79 -8.36 0.04
C GLY A 150 1.61 -7.50 1.31
N ILE A 151 2.46 -6.49 1.51
CA ILE A 151 2.35 -5.56 2.65
C ILE A 151 1.45 -4.35 2.29
N VAL A 152 1.18 -4.13 1.00
CA VAL A 152 0.83 -2.79 0.48
C VAL A 152 -0.38 -2.75 -0.45
N SER A 153 -0.80 -3.87 -1.03
CA SER A 153 -2.13 -3.96 -1.61
C SER A 153 -3.16 -3.85 -0.49
N LEU A 154 -3.99 -2.80 -0.49
CA LEU A 154 -5.20 -2.68 0.35
C LEU A 154 -6.27 -3.75 0.03
N ASP A 155 -5.87 -4.83 -0.64
CA ASP A 155 -6.63 -6.05 -0.81
C ASP A 155 -6.24 -7.02 0.31
N PHE A 156 -6.79 -6.76 1.49
CA PHE A 156 -6.63 -7.62 2.68
C PHE A 156 -7.31 -8.99 2.51
N ILE A 157 -8.13 -9.18 1.48
CA ILE A 157 -9.01 -10.35 1.32
C ILE A 157 -8.39 -11.36 0.33
N SER A 158 -7.78 -10.91 -0.76
CA SER A 158 -7.23 -11.83 -1.79
C SER A 158 -5.78 -12.26 -1.57
N PHE A 159 -5.04 -11.63 -0.65
CA PHE A 159 -3.60 -11.90 -0.43
C PHE A 159 -3.28 -12.59 0.89
N ILE A 160 -4.21 -12.61 1.85
CA ILE A 160 -4.08 -13.45 3.02
C ILE A 160 -4.77 -14.76 2.65
N PRO A 161 -4.04 -15.90 2.56
CA PRO A 161 -4.67 -17.20 2.43
C PRO A 161 -5.40 -17.53 3.74
N LEU A 162 -6.54 -16.87 3.99
CA LEU A 162 -7.35 -17.04 5.21
C LEU A 162 -7.79 -18.49 5.35
N GLY A 163 -7.95 -19.20 4.23
CA GLY A 163 -8.20 -20.64 4.19
C GLY A 163 -7.08 -21.51 4.78
N CYS A 164 -5.84 -21.01 4.92
CA CYS A 164 -4.75 -21.69 5.63
C CYS A 164 -4.69 -21.32 7.14
N ILE A 165 -5.51 -20.38 7.61
CA ILE A 165 -5.48 -19.83 8.99
C ILE A 165 -6.63 -20.37 9.82
N ALA A 166 -7.80 -20.44 9.20
CA ALA A 166 -8.98 -21.10 9.70
C ALA A 166 -9.64 -21.77 8.48
N PRO A 167 -10.37 -22.89 8.66
CA PRO A 167 -11.27 -23.34 7.61
C PRO A 167 -12.12 -22.12 7.21
N ALA A 168 -12.06 -21.76 5.92
CA ALA A 168 -12.82 -20.65 5.38
C ALA A 168 -14.31 -21.06 5.35
N ASP A 169 -14.90 -21.18 6.53
CA ASP A 169 -16.34 -21.29 6.69
C ASP A 169 -16.96 -19.97 6.19
N PHE A 170 -18.13 -20.06 5.57
CA PHE A 170 -18.89 -18.92 5.05
C PHE A 170 -18.99 -17.75 6.04
N TYR A 171 -19.05 -18.04 7.35
CA TYR A 171 -19.12 -17.04 8.41
C TYR A 171 -17.82 -16.23 8.59
N SER A 172 -16.66 -16.84 8.41
CA SER A 172 -15.35 -16.17 8.53
C SER A 172 -15.14 -15.18 7.38
N GLU A 173 -15.54 -15.57 6.18
CA GLU A 173 -15.53 -14.71 4.99
C GLU A 173 -16.52 -13.54 5.15
N LEU A 174 -17.73 -13.81 5.64
CA LEU A 174 -18.73 -12.78 5.94
C LEU A 174 -18.26 -11.79 7.02
N LEU A 175 -17.59 -12.27 8.07
CA LEU A 175 -16.98 -11.42 9.09
C LEU A 175 -15.87 -10.55 8.50
N ALA A 176 -15.03 -11.09 7.61
CA ALA A 176 -13.99 -10.32 6.93
C ALA A 176 -14.60 -9.21 6.05
N TYR A 177 -15.60 -9.52 5.22
CA TYR A 177 -16.26 -8.53 4.37
C TYR A 177 -16.99 -7.43 5.15
N THR A 178 -17.38 -7.67 6.40
CA THR A 178 -18.06 -6.66 7.24
C THR A 178 -17.10 -5.86 8.11
N LEU A 179 -16.05 -6.48 8.67
CA LEU A 179 -15.08 -5.81 9.55
C LEU A 179 -14.04 -4.99 8.79
N VAL A 180 -13.59 -5.45 7.60
CA VAL A 180 -12.58 -4.74 6.80
C VAL A 180 -13.04 -3.33 6.40
N PRO A 181 -14.26 -3.12 5.87
CA PRO A 181 -14.74 -1.77 5.57
C PRO A 181 -14.84 -0.87 6.81
N LEU A 182 -15.25 -1.40 7.96
CA LEU A 182 -15.31 -0.64 9.22
C LEU A 182 -13.91 -0.22 9.68
N PHE A 183 -12.93 -1.12 9.56
CA PHE A 183 -11.53 -0.83 9.82
C PHE A 183 -11.01 0.27 8.88
N LEU A 184 -11.28 0.19 7.57
CA LEU A 184 -10.88 1.20 6.60
C LEU A 184 -11.50 2.58 6.90
N ILE A 185 -12.77 2.64 7.31
CA ILE A 185 -13.42 3.88 7.76
C ILE A 185 -12.66 4.47 8.97
N LYS A 186 -12.25 3.63 9.93
CA LYS A 186 -11.49 4.10 11.10
C LYS A 186 -10.09 4.59 10.72
N VAL A 187 -9.39 3.90 9.83
CA VAL A 187 -8.09 4.35 9.31
C VAL A 187 -8.23 5.70 8.59
N PHE A 188 -9.26 5.87 7.77
CA PHE A 188 -9.53 7.14 7.09
C PHE A 188 -9.85 8.28 8.07
N GLN A 189 -10.66 8.02 9.11
CA GLN A 189 -10.94 8.99 10.18
C GLN A 189 -9.67 9.42 10.92
N VAL A 190 -8.76 8.49 11.21
CA VAL A 190 -7.46 8.79 11.82
C VAL A 190 -6.61 9.67 10.88
N PHE A 191 -6.54 9.32 9.59
CA PHE A 191 -5.82 10.11 8.59
C PHE A 191 -6.32 11.56 8.50
N LEU A 192 -7.64 11.77 8.47
CA LEU A 192 -8.23 13.11 8.49
C LEU A 192 -7.91 13.87 9.78
N THR A 193 -7.95 13.19 10.92
CA THR A 193 -7.63 13.79 12.22
C THR A 193 -6.16 14.22 12.28
N LEU A 194 -5.23 13.39 11.81
CA LEU A 194 -3.81 13.73 11.73
C LEU A 194 -3.55 14.91 10.79
N THR A 195 -4.21 14.93 9.63
CA THR A 195 -4.14 16.05 8.67
C THR A 195 -4.64 17.34 9.30
N PHE A 196 -5.76 17.29 10.01
CA PHE A 196 -6.31 18.44 10.73
C PHE A 196 -5.37 18.93 11.83
N ILE A 197 -4.74 18.02 12.59
CA ILE A 197 -3.75 18.37 13.61
C ILE A 197 -2.51 19.02 12.98
N LEU A 198 -1.99 18.49 11.86
CA LEU A 198 -0.88 19.09 11.12
C LEU A 198 -1.24 20.51 10.65
N TYR A 199 -2.43 20.70 10.08
CA TYR A 199 -2.90 22.01 9.65
C TYR A 199 -3.00 23.00 10.82
N LYS A 200 -3.57 22.57 11.95
CA LYS A 200 -3.69 23.41 13.16
C LYS A 200 -2.33 23.80 13.74
N LYS A 201 -1.30 22.96 13.58
CA LYS A 201 0.05 23.19 14.07
C LYS A 201 1.03 23.73 13.02
N ARG A 202 0.55 24.08 11.82
CA ARG A 202 1.39 24.48 10.68
C ARG A 202 2.38 25.60 11.01
N ASP A 203 1.98 26.56 11.85
CA ASP A 203 2.82 27.73 12.17
C ASP A 203 4.04 27.34 13.03
N LYS A 204 3.95 26.23 13.76
CA LYS A 204 5.09 25.64 14.48
C LYS A 204 5.93 24.72 13.58
N LEU A 205 5.34 24.14 12.54
CA LEU A 205 6.01 23.24 11.60
C LEU A 205 6.79 23.99 10.51
N ASP A 206 6.25 25.13 10.06
CA ASP A 206 6.90 26.08 9.16
C ASP A 206 7.11 27.41 9.89
N PRO A 207 8.29 27.62 10.52
CA PRO A 207 8.65 28.89 11.13
C PRO A 207 9.02 29.93 10.05
N CYS A 208 8.13 30.13 9.08
CA CYS A 208 8.24 31.08 7.97
C CYS A 208 9.53 30.93 7.15
N GLN A 209 9.89 29.71 6.71
CA GLN A 209 11.10 29.46 5.93
C GLN A 209 11.23 30.39 4.71
N LYS A 210 10.12 30.66 4.01
CA LYS A 210 10.09 31.59 2.85
C LYS A 210 10.45 33.03 3.22
N SER A 211 10.11 33.46 4.43
CA SER A 211 10.46 34.80 4.91
C SER A 211 11.95 34.90 5.21
N PHE A 212 12.59 33.83 5.68
CA PHE A 212 14.05 33.82 5.81
C PHE A 212 14.73 33.84 4.44
N ALA A 213 14.24 33.06 3.48
CA ALA A 213 14.82 32.96 2.14
C ALA A 213 14.81 34.29 1.34
N SER A 214 13.97 35.27 1.71
CA SER A 214 14.03 36.60 1.10
C SER A 214 15.18 37.48 1.62
N SER A 215 15.77 37.13 2.76
CA SER A 215 16.80 37.91 3.46
C SER A 215 18.19 37.28 3.47
N MET A 216 18.29 35.98 3.18
CA MET A 216 19.53 35.20 3.20
C MET A 216 19.51 34.11 2.14
N ARG A 217 20.66 33.47 1.91
CA ARG A 217 20.78 32.33 1.01
C ARG A 217 19.82 31.21 1.41
N GLU A 218 19.24 30.51 0.42
CA GLU A 218 18.25 29.45 0.65
C GLU A 218 18.74 28.37 1.63
N ASP A 219 20.00 27.94 1.49
CA ASP A 219 20.64 26.95 2.37
C ASP A 219 20.64 27.40 3.84
N ASP A 220 20.91 28.69 4.09
CA ASP A 220 20.98 29.26 5.43
C ASP A 220 19.57 29.48 6.00
N ALA A 221 18.62 29.88 5.15
CA ALA A 221 17.21 29.98 5.51
C ALA A 221 16.62 28.62 5.92
N LEU A 222 16.95 27.56 5.18
CA LEU A 222 16.52 26.19 5.50
C LEU A 222 17.12 25.74 6.84
N LYS A 223 18.43 25.90 7.05
CA LYS A 223 19.10 25.56 8.32
C LYS A 223 18.47 26.29 9.51
N LYS A 224 18.21 27.59 9.37
CA LYS A 224 17.58 28.41 10.42
C LYS A 224 16.14 27.95 10.71
N ALA A 225 15.35 27.66 9.68
CA ALA A 225 13.99 27.16 9.87
C ALA A 225 13.99 25.79 10.55
N LEU A 226 14.92 24.90 10.19
CA LEU A 226 15.08 23.59 10.82
C LEU A 226 15.50 23.70 12.30
N SER A 227 16.43 24.60 12.63
CA SER A 227 16.85 24.79 14.04
C SER A 227 15.70 25.30 14.91
N ILE A 228 14.87 26.20 14.38
CA ILE A 228 13.67 26.69 15.10
C ILE A 228 12.66 25.56 15.27
N ARG A 229 12.38 24.79 14.21
CA ARG A 229 11.47 23.64 14.27
C ARG A 229 11.92 22.62 15.32
N SER A 230 13.22 22.30 15.38
CA SER A 230 13.81 21.42 16.38
C SER A 230 13.58 21.91 17.81
N SER A 231 13.75 23.22 18.07
CA SER A 231 13.50 23.78 19.40
C SER A 231 12.02 23.68 19.82
N LEU A 232 11.09 23.86 18.86
CA LEU A 232 9.66 23.72 19.10
C LEU A 232 9.23 22.25 19.33
N GLU A 233 9.94 21.30 18.71
CA GLU A 233 9.72 19.86 18.91
C GLU A 233 10.17 19.38 20.29
N GLU A 234 11.25 19.98 20.83
CA GLU A 234 11.72 19.71 22.19
C GLU A 234 10.75 20.25 23.24
N GLU A 235 10.15 21.42 22.98
CA GLU A 235 9.15 22.03 23.87
C GLU A 235 7.80 21.31 23.83
N ASP A 236 7.32 20.93 22.65
CA ASP A 236 5.99 20.32 22.45
C ASP A 236 6.10 18.86 22.00
N SER A 237 6.06 17.94 22.97
CA SER A 237 6.08 16.48 22.73
C SER A 237 5.02 15.98 21.74
N SER A 238 3.90 16.70 21.60
CA SER A 238 2.83 16.34 20.67
C SER A 238 3.07 16.82 19.23
N ILE A 239 4.14 17.59 18.98
CA ILE A 239 4.67 17.85 17.64
C ILE A 239 5.69 16.78 17.30
N ARG A 240 6.61 16.47 18.23
CA ARG A 240 7.61 15.42 18.06
C ARG A 240 7.01 14.06 17.70
N SER A 241 5.88 13.69 18.30
CA SER A 241 5.19 12.44 17.96
C SER A 241 4.62 12.39 16.53
N LEU A 242 4.43 13.54 15.88
CA LEU A 242 3.99 13.66 14.49
C LEU A 242 5.18 13.67 13.51
N GLY A 243 6.42 13.59 13.99
CA GLY A 243 7.64 13.63 13.18
C GLY A 243 7.68 12.59 12.06
N PHE A 244 6.99 11.46 12.22
CA PHE A 244 6.87 10.46 11.15
C PHE A 244 6.23 11.02 9.88
N LEU A 245 5.36 12.03 9.99
CA LEU A 245 4.68 12.68 8.86
C LEU A 245 5.59 13.70 8.19
N TYR A 246 6.23 14.59 8.94
CA TYR A 246 6.85 15.78 8.35
C TYR A 246 8.38 15.85 8.44
N SER A 247 9.03 15.05 9.31
CA SER A 247 10.46 15.20 9.65
C SER A 247 11.38 15.09 8.43
N SER A 248 11.04 14.22 7.47
CA SER A 248 11.80 14.03 6.22
C SER A 248 11.74 15.21 5.25
N TYR A 249 10.81 16.14 5.45
CA TYR A 249 10.50 17.23 4.52
C TYR A 249 10.96 18.59 5.06
N GLU A 250 11.19 19.52 4.13
CA GLU A 250 11.45 20.91 4.49
C GLU A 250 10.28 21.50 5.30
N PRO A 251 10.54 22.45 6.22
CA PRO A 251 9.49 23.11 7.01
C PRO A 251 8.31 23.64 6.18
N ARG A 252 8.57 24.29 5.04
CA ARG A 252 7.52 24.79 4.12
C ARG A 252 6.64 23.68 3.50
N MET A 253 7.06 22.41 3.60
CA MET A 253 6.45 21.23 2.98
C MET A 253 5.82 20.28 4.01
N TRP A 254 5.40 20.81 5.18
CA TRP A 254 4.74 20.04 6.24
C TRP A 254 3.52 19.20 5.79
N TRP A 255 2.85 19.60 4.70
CA TRP A 255 1.67 18.93 4.13
C TRP A 255 2.01 17.82 3.12
N PHE A 256 3.29 17.64 2.76
CA PHE A 256 3.67 16.81 1.62
C PHE A 256 3.34 15.32 1.81
N GLU A 257 3.47 14.78 3.04
CA GLU A 257 3.08 13.39 3.32
C GLU A 257 1.58 13.14 3.11
N VAL A 258 0.73 14.16 3.37
CA VAL A 258 -0.72 14.08 3.14
C VAL A 258 -1.00 13.97 1.65
N PHE A 259 -0.35 14.82 0.84
CA PHE A 259 -0.43 14.75 -0.62
C PHE A 259 0.04 13.39 -1.13
N GLU A 260 1.16 12.88 -0.63
CA GLU A 260 1.69 11.58 -1.00
C GLU A 260 0.74 10.43 -0.69
N THR A 261 0.14 10.46 0.50
CA THR A 261 -0.85 9.45 0.91
C THR A 261 -2.08 9.48 0.00
N LEU A 262 -2.61 10.66 -0.30
CA LEU A 262 -3.77 10.81 -1.21
C LEU A 262 -3.45 10.34 -2.62
N ARG A 263 -2.27 10.66 -3.15
CA ARG A 263 -1.81 10.18 -4.45
C ARG A 263 -1.73 8.66 -4.49
N ARG A 264 -1.16 8.04 -3.45
CA ARG A 264 -1.05 6.57 -3.34
C ARG A 264 -2.42 5.91 -3.27
N LEU A 265 -3.30 6.38 -2.39
CA LEU A 265 -4.69 5.89 -2.29
C LEU A 265 -5.43 6.03 -3.63
N GLY A 266 -5.20 7.13 -4.33
CA GLY A 266 -5.73 7.35 -5.68
C GLY A 266 -5.25 6.28 -6.67
N LEU A 267 -3.94 6.06 -6.75
CA LEU A 267 -3.31 5.14 -7.70
C LEU A 267 -3.52 3.65 -7.38
N THR A 268 -3.80 3.28 -6.13
CA THR A 268 -3.94 1.86 -5.73
C THR A 268 -5.38 1.46 -5.40
N GLY A 269 -6.23 2.39 -4.98
CA GLY A 269 -7.59 2.10 -4.51
C GLY A 269 -8.68 2.75 -5.35
N PHE A 270 -8.63 4.07 -5.57
CA PHE A 270 -9.70 4.79 -6.27
C PHE A 270 -9.89 4.33 -7.71
N LEU A 271 -8.80 4.02 -8.42
CA LEU A 271 -8.85 3.59 -9.81
C LEU A 271 -9.58 2.28 -10.04
N VAL A 272 -9.73 1.42 -9.03
CA VAL A 272 -10.47 0.14 -9.14
C VAL A 272 -11.94 0.41 -9.49
N PHE A 273 -12.49 1.53 -9.01
CA PHE A 273 -13.87 1.94 -9.30
C PHE A 273 -14.04 2.56 -10.70
N LEU A 274 -12.94 2.90 -11.39
CA LEU A 274 -12.97 3.48 -12.74
C LEU A 274 -12.83 2.38 -13.79
N VAL A 275 -13.97 1.97 -14.35
CA VAL A 275 -14.11 1.04 -15.50
C VAL A 275 -13.00 -0.02 -15.56
N PRO A 276 -13.04 -1.00 -14.65
CA PRO A 276 -11.94 -1.95 -14.44
C PRO A 276 -11.62 -2.70 -15.73
N GLY A 277 -10.33 -2.95 -15.96
CA GLY A 277 -9.90 -3.69 -17.14
C GLY A 277 -9.86 -2.88 -18.43
N THR A 278 -10.11 -1.57 -18.42
CA THR A 278 -9.98 -0.73 -19.63
C THR A 278 -8.61 -0.06 -19.77
N ALA A 279 -8.24 0.26 -21.02
CA ALA A 279 -7.06 1.10 -21.31
C ALA A 279 -7.21 2.53 -20.77
N ALA A 280 -8.44 3.05 -20.70
CA ALA A 280 -8.73 4.38 -20.15
C ALA A 280 -8.28 4.50 -18.69
N GLN A 281 -8.45 3.44 -17.89
CA GLN A 281 -7.98 3.38 -16.51
C GLN A 281 -6.46 3.60 -16.40
N VAL A 282 -5.66 3.01 -17.30
CA VAL A 282 -4.20 3.21 -17.32
C VAL A 282 -3.85 4.65 -17.72
N VAL A 283 -4.57 5.22 -18.69
CA VAL A 283 -4.37 6.62 -19.13
C VAL A 283 -4.66 7.62 -18.00
N PHE A 284 -5.75 7.45 -17.24
CA PHE A 284 -6.02 8.29 -16.06
C PHE A 284 -4.87 8.27 -15.05
N SER A 285 -4.26 7.10 -14.89
CA SER A 285 -3.15 6.87 -13.98
C SER A 285 -1.86 7.52 -14.46
N MET A 286 -1.61 7.49 -15.77
CA MET A 286 -0.52 8.24 -16.40
C MET A 286 -0.70 9.75 -16.19
N ILE A 287 -1.94 10.27 -16.27
CA ILE A 287 -2.23 11.69 -15.99
C ILE A 287 -1.93 12.01 -14.52
N MET A 288 -2.36 11.16 -13.57
CA MET A 288 -2.04 11.32 -12.14
C MET A 288 -0.54 11.24 -11.84
N CYS A 289 0.20 10.37 -12.53
CA CYS A 289 1.67 10.29 -12.37
C CYS A 289 2.35 11.56 -12.91
N ASN A 290 1.89 12.09 -14.06
CA ASN A 290 2.41 13.34 -14.62
C ASN A 290 2.12 14.55 -13.74
N SER A 291 0.90 14.67 -13.20
CA SER A 291 0.55 15.76 -12.29
C SER A 291 1.39 15.70 -11.02
N ALA A 292 1.59 14.51 -10.45
CA ALA A 292 2.48 14.31 -9.32
C ALA A 292 3.92 14.70 -9.64
N MET A 293 4.46 14.29 -10.79
CA MET A 293 5.82 14.67 -11.22
C MET A 293 6.03 16.19 -11.26
N ARG A 294 5.01 16.97 -11.65
CA ARG A 294 5.06 18.44 -11.60
C ARG A 294 5.15 18.95 -10.16
N VAL A 295 4.38 18.38 -9.23
CA VAL A 295 4.44 18.71 -7.81
C VAL A 295 5.83 18.40 -7.24
N TYR A 296 6.38 17.21 -7.51
CA TYR A 296 7.72 16.84 -7.06
C TYR A 296 8.82 17.76 -7.60
N SER A 297 8.72 18.12 -8.89
CA SER A 297 9.71 18.97 -9.55
C SER A 297 9.66 20.42 -9.07
N GLY A 298 8.46 20.94 -8.83
CA GLY A 298 8.24 22.32 -8.39
C GLY A 298 8.42 22.53 -6.90
N CYS A 299 8.01 21.57 -6.07
CA CYS A 299 8.08 21.70 -4.61
C CYS A 299 9.46 21.40 -4.05
N LYS A 300 10.18 20.38 -4.56
CA LYS A 300 11.42 19.87 -3.92
C LYS A 300 11.22 19.63 -2.41
N PRO A 301 10.43 18.61 -2.06
CA PRO A 301 9.87 18.48 -0.73
C PRO A 301 10.88 18.07 0.36
N PHE A 302 11.98 17.39 0.01
CA PHE A 302 12.89 16.79 0.97
C PHE A 302 13.96 17.78 1.46
N ILE A 303 14.46 17.59 2.68
CA ILE A 303 15.53 18.43 3.25
C ILE A 303 16.84 18.33 2.46
N SER A 304 17.08 17.19 1.79
CA SER A 304 18.29 16.95 1.00
C SER A 304 17.96 16.83 -0.49
N ASP A 305 18.68 17.61 -1.30
CA ASP A 305 18.56 17.61 -2.77
C ASP A 305 18.78 16.23 -3.40
N PHE A 306 19.55 15.35 -2.74
CA PHE A 306 19.74 13.97 -3.18
C PHE A 306 18.41 13.21 -3.17
N TYR A 307 17.62 13.35 -2.10
CA TYR A 307 16.32 12.68 -1.98
C TYR A 307 15.26 13.28 -2.91
N ASP A 308 15.32 14.59 -3.18
CA ASP A 308 14.50 15.20 -4.21
C ASP A 308 14.81 14.64 -5.59
N SER A 309 16.10 14.48 -5.92
CA SER A 309 16.53 13.91 -7.20
C SER A 309 16.14 12.45 -7.31
N PHE A 310 16.36 11.67 -6.26
CA PHE A 310 15.97 10.26 -6.19
C PHE A 310 14.46 10.08 -6.36
N SER A 311 13.66 10.90 -5.67
CA SER A 311 12.21 10.86 -5.79
C SER A 311 11.72 11.28 -7.19
N LYS A 312 12.34 12.28 -7.82
CA LYS A 312 12.05 12.65 -9.22
C LYS A 312 12.34 11.50 -10.18
N VAL A 313 13.47 10.82 -10.03
CA VAL A 313 13.82 9.62 -10.82
C VAL A 313 12.75 8.54 -10.63
N ALA A 314 12.33 8.29 -9.39
CA ALA A 314 11.27 7.33 -9.11
C ALA A 314 9.92 7.69 -9.78
N GLN A 315 9.57 8.99 -9.86
CA GLN A 315 8.35 9.42 -10.57
C GLN A 315 8.45 9.23 -12.09
N VAL A 316 9.61 9.53 -12.68
CA VAL A 316 9.86 9.29 -14.11
C VAL A 316 9.80 7.79 -14.41
N GLN A 317 10.45 6.98 -13.58
CA GLN A 317 10.39 5.52 -13.69
C GLN A 317 8.95 5.01 -13.59
N LEU A 318 8.15 5.51 -12.65
CA LEU A 318 6.75 5.13 -12.50
C LEU A 318 5.91 5.46 -13.74
N PHE A 319 6.16 6.60 -14.40
CA PHE A 319 5.50 6.94 -15.66
C PHE A 319 5.80 5.91 -16.75
N TYR A 320 7.07 5.51 -16.91
CA TYR A 320 7.43 4.46 -17.88
C TYR A 320 6.84 3.10 -17.50
N THR A 321 6.79 2.74 -16.22
CA THR A 321 6.10 1.52 -15.78
C THR A 321 4.61 1.53 -16.16
N MET A 322 3.94 2.67 -16.05
CA MET A 322 2.53 2.81 -16.48
C MET A 322 2.38 2.76 -18.01
N PHE A 323 3.36 3.29 -18.75
CA PHE A 323 3.39 3.18 -20.20
C PHE A 323 3.58 1.73 -20.65
N ASP A 324 4.48 0.99 -20.02
CA ASP A 324 4.68 -0.44 -20.28
C ASP A 324 3.40 -1.22 -19.94
N ALA A 325 2.74 -0.91 -18.82
CA ALA A 325 1.47 -1.52 -18.47
C ALA A 325 0.39 -1.29 -19.55
N LEU A 326 0.31 -0.09 -20.14
CA LEU A 326 -0.60 0.20 -21.27
C LEU A 326 -0.23 -0.63 -22.51
N ALA A 327 1.06 -0.77 -22.82
CA ALA A 327 1.53 -1.55 -23.96
C ALA A 327 1.21 -3.05 -23.78
N PHE A 328 1.46 -3.60 -22.59
CA PHE A 328 1.08 -4.97 -22.23
C PHE A 328 -0.42 -5.19 -22.35
N LYS A 329 -1.22 -4.23 -21.88
CA LYS A 329 -2.68 -4.27 -22.01
C LYS A 329 -3.14 -4.30 -23.46
N ALA A 330 -2.61 -3.40 -24.28
CA ALA A 330 -2.94 -3.33 -25.70
C ALA A 330 -2.59 -4.62 -26.46
N LYS A 331 -1.47 -5.27 -26.10
CA LYS A 331 -1.09 -6.57 -26.63
C LYS A 331 -2.08 -7.66 -26.21
N SER A 332 -2.38 -7.75 -24.91
CA SER A 332 -3.31 -8.73 -24.33
C SER A 332 -4.70 -8.63 -24.96
N ASP A 333 -5.25 -7.41 -25.06
CA ASP A 333 -6.56 -7.17 -25.69
C ASP A 333 -6.57 -7.55 -27.17
N GLY A 334 -5.43 -7.36 -27.86
CA GLY A 334 -5.24 -7.75 -29.26
C GLY A 334 -5.24 -9.27 -29.45
N GLU A 335 -4.61 -10.03 -28.56
CA GLU A 335 -4.60 -11.50 -28.58
C GLU A 335 -6.00 -12.07 -28.32
N VAL A 336 -6.70 -11.58 -27.29
CA VAL A 336 -8.09 -11.97 -26.98
C VAL A 336 -9.04 -11.70 -28.16
N ARG A 337 -8.84 -10.58 -28.88
CA ARG A 337 -9.65 -10.26 -30.07
C ARG A 337 -9.36 -11.19 -31.25
N LYS A 338 -8.11 -11.62 -31.43
CA LYS A 338 -7.73 -12.57 -32.48
C LYS A 338 -8.30 -13.96 -32.19
N GLU A 339 -8.22 -14.41 -30.95
CA GLU A 339 -8.78 -15.68 -30.51
C GLU A 339 -10.30 -15.73 -30.73
N ARG A 340 -11.04 -14.70 -30.29
CA ARG A 340 -12.49 -14.58 -30.56
C ARG A 340 -12.84 -14.58 -32.05
N ARG A 341 -11.99 -13.99 -32.91
CA ARG A 341 -12.21 -13.98 -34.36
C ARG A 341 -11.90 -15.33 -34.99
N GLY A 342 -10.89 -16.04 -34.50
CA GLY A 342 -10.59 -17.41 -34.89
C GLY A 342 -11.74 -18.36 -34.54
N ASP A 343 -12.25 -18.27 -33.32
CA ASP A 343 -13.36 -19.11 -32.83
C ASP A 343 -14.68 -18.85 -33.61
N GLN A 344 -14.98 -17.58 -33.92
CA GLN A 344 -16.09 -17.24 -34.82
C GLN A 344 -15.88 -17.76 -36.26
N SER A 345 -14.63 -17.81 -36.74
CA SER A 345 -14.34 -18.35 -38.08
C SER A 345 -14.50 -19.87 -38.13
N PHE A 346 -14.24 -20.58 -37.03
CA PHE A 346 -14.55 -22.01 -36.89
C PHE A 346 -16.05 -22.27 -36.68
N SER A 347 -16.78 -21.35 -36.02
CA SER A 347 -18.22 -21.47 -35.78
C SER A 347 -19.11 -21.18 -37.01
N VAL A 348 -18.55 -20.57 -38.06
CA VAL A 348 -19.28 -20.23 -39.32
C VAL A 348 -19.07 -21.29 -40.42
N VAL A 349 -18.35 -22.37 -40.12
CA VAL A 349 -18.22 -23.54 -41.02
C VAL A 349 -19.06 -24.70 -40.48
N ILE A 350 -20.39 -24.56 -40.46
CA ILE A 350 -21.36 -25.67 -40.49
C ILE A 350 -22.61 -25.20 -41.25
#